data_AF-A0A804NFV5-F1
#
_entry.id   AF-A0A804NFV5-F1
#
_cell.length_a   1.000
_cell.length_b   1.000
_cell.length_c   1.000
_cell.angle_alpha   90.00
_cell.angle_beta   90.00
_cell.angle_gamma   90.00
#
_symmetry.space_group_name_H-M   'P 1'
#
loop_
_entity.id
_entity.type
_entity.pdbx_description
1 polymer ?
#
loop_
_entity_poly.entity_id
_entity_poly.type
_entity_poly.pdbx_seq_one_letter_code
_entity_poly.pdbx_strand_id
1 'polypeptide(L)'
;MTITKAKIGVDPSGCVELAKHVRLNNPNLVLSGLMIIGMLDYSSTPKNFKALANCREDVCKELGIPEEQLELFVDMSSDFEQTIEMGSTNVRVGSTIFGAREYPKN
;
A
#
# COMPACT_ATOMS: atom_id res chain seq x y z
N MET A 1 -0.03 -0.28 -10.08
CA MET A 1 1.24 -0.23 -9.35
C MET A 1 2.35 -0.40 -10.35
N THR A 2 3.28 0.55 -10.32
CA THR A 2 4.44 0.61 -11.20
C THR A 2 5.40 -0.52 -10.85
N ILE A 3 5.65 -1.42 -11.80
CA ILE A 3 6.74 -2.39 -11.75
C ILE A 3 8.04 -1.61 -11.99
N THR A 4 8.70 -1.18 -10.90
CA THR A 4 10.15 -0.96 -10.97
C THR A 4 10.82 -2.31 -10.76
N LYS A 5 11.97 -2.58 -11.39
CA LYS A 5 12.70 -3.87 -11.34
C LYS A 5 12.87 -4.49 -9.94
N ALA A 6 12.67 -3.74 -8.86
CA ALA A 6 12.82 -4.17 -7.48
C ALA A 6 11.50 -4.39 -6.72
N LYS A 7 10.33 -4.00 -7.24
CA LYS A 7 9.05 -4.05 -6.50
C LYS A 7 7.93 -4.67 -7.35
N ILE A 8 7.21 -5.61 -6.74
CA ILE A 8 6.09 -6.34 -7.36
C ILE A 8 4.79 -5.69 -6.90
N GLY A 9 3.82 -5.54 -7.81
CA GLY A 9 2.49 -5.01 -7.49
C GLY A 9 1.51 -5.19 -8.64
N VAL A 10 0.22 -4.98 -8.36
CA VAL A 10 -0.87 -5.05 -9.33
C VAL A 10 -1.10 -3.69 -10.00
N ASP A 11 -1.37 -3.64 -11.30
CA ASP A 11 -1.79 -2.39 -11.94
C ASP A 11 -3.05 -1.81 -11.24
N PRO A 12 -3.24 -0.48 -11.10
CA PRO A 12 -4.43 0.05 -10.42
C PRO A 12 -5.73 -0.46 -11.09
N SER A 13 -5.71 -0.64 -12.42
CA SER A 13 -6.84 -1.20 -13.17
C SER A 13 -7.15 -2.66 -12.81
N GLY A 14 -6.16 -3.44 -12.39
CA GLY A 14 -6.32 -4.83 -11.96
C GLY A 14 -6.62 -4.99 -10.47
N CYS A 15 -6.60 -3.91 -9.70
CA CYS A 15 -6.77 -3.96 -8.24
C CYS A 15 -8.14 -4.51 -7.85
N VAL A 16 -9.20 -4.08 -8.54
CA VAL A 16 -10.58 -4.53 -8.33
C VAL A 16 -10.72 -6.03 -8.59
N GLU A 17 -10.25 -6.49 -9.75
CA GLU A 17 -10.37 -7.89 -10.14
C GLU A 17 -9.57 -8.81 -9.21
N LEU A 18 -8.38 -8.37 -8.78
CA LEU A 18 -7.60 -9.09 -7.78
C LEU A 18 -8.32 -9.15 -6.43
N ALA A 19 -8.85 -8.02 -5.95
CA ALA A 19 -9.58 -7.96 -4.69
C ALA A 19 -10.83 -8.86 -4.70
N LYS A 20 -11.60 -8.84 -5.80
CA LYS A 20 -12.72 -9.77 -6.04
C LYS A 20 -12.26 -11.22 -6.03
N HIS A 21 -11.19 -11.54 -6.75
CA HIS A 21 -10.67 -12.89 -6.80
C HIS A 21 -10.26 -13.39 -5.41
N VAL A 22 -9.55 -12.57 -4.63
CA VAL A 22 -9.14 -12.90 -3.26
C VAL A 22 -10.36 -13.15 -2.40
N ARG A 23 -11.34 -12.25 -2.40
CA ARG A 23 -12.52 -12.32 -1.53
C ARG A 23 -13.48 -13.46 -1.89
N LEU A 24 -13.72 -13.71 -3.18
CA LEU A 24 -14.72 -14.66 -3.64
C LEU A 24 -14.20 -16.10 -3.72
N ASN A 25 -12.93 -16.29 -4.09
CA ASN A 25 -12.39 -17.63 -4.32
C ASN A 25 -11.63 -18.21 -3.13
N ASN A 26 -11.40 -17.43 -2.06
CA ASN A 26 -10.59 -17.86 -0.93
C ASN A 26 -11.35 -17.66 0.39
N PRO A 27 -12.10 -18.67 0.87
CA PRO A 27 -12.89 -18.55 2.10
C PRO A 27 -12.03 -18.36 3.37
N ASN A 28 -10.75 -18.70 3.30
CA ASN A 28 -9.81 -18.57 4.41
C ASN A 28 -9.01 -17.26 4.39
N LEU A 29 -9.22 -16.39 3.39
CA LEU A 29 -8.54 -15.11 3.29
C LEU A 29 -9.50 -13.96 3.59
N VAL A 30 -9.06 -13.05 4.45
CA VAL A 30 -9.74 -11.79 4.69
C VAL A 30 -8.94 -10.69 4.00
N LEU A 31 -9.55 -10.04 3.02
CA LEU A 31 -8.98 -8.85 2.41
C LEU A 31 -9.10 -7.69 3.41
N SER A 32 -8.02 -7.39 4.12
CA SER A 32 -7.99 -6.35 5.15
C SER A 32 -7.58 -4.97 4.63
N GLY A 33 -6.96 -4.87 3.45
CA GLY A 33 -6.46 -3.59 2.97
C GLY A 33 -5.64 -3.66 1.69
N LEU A 34 -5.24 -2.47 1.24
CA LEU A 34 -4.40 -2.25 0.07
C LEU A 34 -3.06 -1.66 0.50
N MET A 35 -1.97 -2.09 -0.15
CA MET A 35 -0.63 -1.62 0.17
C MET A 35 0.06 -1.00 -1.04
N ILE A 36 0.71 0.15 -0.85
CA ILE A 36 1.65 0.73 -1.80
C ILE A 36 3.02 0.92 -1.16
N ILE A 37 4.07 0.80 -1.97
CA ILE A 37 5.43 1.19 -1.58
C ILE A 37 5.82 2.41 -2.40
N GLY A 38 6.17 3.50 -1.74
CA GLY A 38 6.60 4.73 -2.38
C GLY A 38 7.84 4.54 -3.25
N MET A 39 8.02 5.44 -4.22
CA MET A 39 9.28 5.56 -4.94
C MET A 39 10.36 6.11 -4.01
N LEU A 40 11.63 5.72 -4.25
CA LEU A 40 12.77 6.12 -3.40
C LEU A 40 13.00 7.63 -3.36
N ASP A 41 12.54 8.34 -4.38
CA ASP A 41 12.71 9.79 -4.53
C ASP A 41 11.58 10.60 -3.90
N TYR A 42 10.54 9.97 -3.35
CA TYR A 42 9.36 10.59 -2.71
C TYR A 42 8.62 11.67 -3.55
N SER A 43 9.03 11.88 -4.80
CA SER A 43 8.50 12.93 -5.69
C SER A 43 7.03 12.72 -6.05
N SER A 44 6.57 11.47 -5.94
CA SER A 44 5.25 11.03 -6.35
C SER A 44 4.32 10.75 -5.17
N THR A 45 4.69 11.13 -3.94
CA THR A 45 3.96 10.79 -2.70
C THR A 45 2.46 11.12 -2.76
N PRO A 46 2.03 12.36 -3.07
CA PRO A 46 0.59 12.66 -3.13
C PRO A 46 -0.14 11.92 -4.26
N LYS A 47 0.52 11.71 -5.39
CA LYS A 47 -0.06 11.01 -6.55
C LYS A 47 -0.27 9.53 -6.26
N ASN A 48 0.71 8.90 -5.62
CA ASN A 48 0.68 7.49 -5.25
C ASN A 48 -0.41 7.23 -4.21
N PHE A 49 -0.51 8.10 -3.22
CA PHE A 49 -1.58 8.01 -2.22
C PHE A 49 -2.96 8.17 -2.87
N LYS A 50 -3.14 9.20 -3.70
CA LYS A 50 -4.42 9.40 -4.41
C LYS A 50 -4.80 8.20 -5.27
N ALA A 51 -3.83 7.59 -5.96
CA ALA A 51 -4.09 6.37 -6.72
C ALA A 51 -4.53 5.20 -5.81
N LEU A 52 -3.92 5.06 -4.64
CA LEU A 52 -4.30 4.03 -3.67
C LEU A 52 -5.70 4.27 -3.08
N ALA A 53 -6.03 5.51 -2.73
CA ALA A 53 -7.35 5.90 -2.25
C ALA A 53 -8.44 5.63 -3.30
N ASN A 54 -8.20 6.00 -4.57
CA ASN A 54 -9.11 5.68 -5.67
C ASN A 54 -9.30 4.16 -5.82
N CYS A 55 -8.22 3.37 -5.75
CA CYS A 55 -8.33 1.91 -5.78
C CYS A 55 -9.17 1.36 -4.63
N ARG A 56 -9.06 1.94 -3.43
CA ARG A 56 -9.88 1.54 -2.28
C ARG A 56 -11.36 1.81 -2.56
N GLU A 57 -11.69 3.00 -3.03
CA GLU A 57 -13.07 3.37 -3.39
C GLU A 57 -13.64 2.41 -4.44
N ASP A 58 -12.88 2.13 -5.50
CA ASP A 58 -13.30 1.21 -6.57
C ASP A 58 -13.51 -0.21 -6.04
N VAL A 59 -12.58 -0.73 -5.22
CA VAL A 59 -12.70 -2.06 -4.61
C VAL A 59 -13.89 -2.12 -3.65
N CYS A 60 -14.08 -1.12 -2.80
CA CYS A 60 -15.19 -1.05 -1.84
C CYS A 60 -16.54 -1.00 -2.55
N LYS A 61 -16.65 -0.19 -3.60
CA LYS A 61 -17.85 -0.10 -4.44
C LYS A 61 -18.19 -1.42 -5.09
N GLU A 62 -17.20 -2.11 -5.63
CA GLU A 62 -17.38 -3.36 -6.37
C GLU A 62 -17.61 -4.58 -5.46
N LEU A 63 -17.06 -4.56 -4.24
CA LEU A 63 -17.29 -5.60 -3.23
C LEU A 63 -18.49 -5.33 -2.32
N GLY A 64 -19.06 -4.11 -2.35
CA GLY A 64 -20.13 -3.69 -1.46
C GLY A 64 -19.72 -3.64 0.01
N ILE A 65 -18.44 -3.36 0.30
CA ILE A 65 -17.91 -3.27 1.67
C ILE A 65 -17.61 -1.81 2.04
N PRO A 66 -17.80 -1.41 3.31
CA PRO A 66 -17.45 -0.07 3.75
C PRO A 66 -15.93 0.17 3.66
N GLU A 67 -15.53 1.40 3.34
CA GLU A 67 -14.11 1.79 3.22
C GLU A 67 -13.31 1.57 4.51
N GLU A 68 -13.98 1.60 5.66
CA GLU A 68 -13.39 1.30 6.97
C GLU A 68 -12.88 -0.14 7.10
N GLN A 69 -13.36 -1.08 6.28
CA GLN A 69 -12.86 -2.46 6.25
C GLN A 69 -11.59 -2.62 5.40
N LEU A 70 -11.24 -1.64 4.57
CA LEU A 70 -10.01 -1.66 3.77
C LEU A 70 -9.00 -0.65 4.30
N GLU A 71 -8.05 -1.17 5.06
CA GLU A 71 -6.89 -0.41 5.54
C GLU A 71 -5.99 0.02 4.38
N LEU A 72 -5.42 1.22 4.49
CA LEU A 72 -4.44 1.74 3.53
C LEU A 72 -3.06 1.67 4.14
N PHE A 73 -2.23 0.79 3.60
CA PHE A 73 -0.84 0.62 3.98
C PHE A 73 0.05 1.38 3.00
N VAL A 74 0.79 2.35 3.50
CA VAL A 74 1.72 3.11 2.68
C VAL A 74 3.08 2.99 3.33
N ASP A 75 4.04 2.42 2.58
CA ASP A 75 5.41 2.35 3.05
C ASP A 75 6.24 3.44 2.39
N MET A 76 6.56 4.43 3.21
CA MET A 76 7.50 5.50 2.94
C MET A 76 8.57 5.42 4.02
N SER A 77 9.64 4.67 3.74
CA SER A 77 10.68 4.29 4.71
C SER A 77 11.31 5.44 5.51
N SER A 78 11.14 6.70 5.09
CA SER A 78 11.66 7.88 5.79
C SER A 78 10.62 8.94 6.15
N ASP A 79 9.34 8.76 5.83
CA ASP A 79 8.33 9.81 6.06
C ASP A 79 6.97 9.25 6.52
N PHE A 80 6.93 8.81 7.78
CA PHE A 80 5.69 8.35 8.39
C PHE A 80 4.73 9.52 8.70
N GLU A 81 5.22 10.75 8.85
CA GLU A 81 4.37 11.92 9.14
C GLU A 81 3.46 12.24 7.96
N GLN A 82 4.03 12.38 6.74
CA GLN A 82 3.23 12.54 5.53
C GLN A 82 2.32 11.34 5.29
N THR A 83 2.79 10.13 5.62
CA THR A 83 1.96 8.91 5.49
C THR A 83 0.70 8.97 6.35
N ILE A 84 0.84 9.42 7.60
CA ILE A 84 -0.26 9.59 8.55
C ILE A 84 -1.18 10.73 8.09
N GLU A 85 -0.62 11.86 7.67
CA GLU A 85 -1.40 13.02 7.20
C GLU A 85 -2.28 12.66 6.00
N MET A 86 -1.79 11.79 5.11
CA MET A 86 -2.58 11.31 3.98
C MET A 86 -3.70 10.35 4.40
N GLY A 87 -3.68 9.76 5.60
CA GLY A 87 -4.74 8.88 6.10
C GLY A 87 -4.40 7.39 6.05
N SER A 88 -3.11 7.05 6.04
CA SER A 88 -2.70 5.65 6.23
C SER A 88 -3.00 5.20 7.66
N THR A 89 -3.59 4.02 7.81
CA THR A 89 -3.90 3.44 9.12
C THR A 89 -2.74 2.65 9.73
N ASN A 90 -1.74 2.32 8.91
CA ASN A 90 -0.60 1.51 9.32
C ASN A 90 0.68 2.01 8.63
N VAL A 91 1.67 2.40 9.44
CA VAL A 91 3.00 2.82 8.99
C VAL A 91 4.03 1.72 9.26
N ARG A 92 4.97 1.53 8.34
CA ARG A 92 6.08 0.59 8.50
C ARG A 92 7.37 1.39 8.68
N VAL A 93 7.90 1.34 9.90
CA VAL A 93 9.10 2.11 10.27
C VAL A 93 10.20 1.14 10.69
N GLY A 94 11.34 1.19 9.97
CA GLY A 94 12.47 0.29 10.18
C GLY A 94 13.68 1.02 10.75
N SER A 95 14.51 1.59 9.88
CA SER A 95 15.78 2.22 10.24
C SER A 95 15.65 3.38 11.23
N THR A 96 14.51 4.09 11.26
CA THR A 96 14.26 5.13 12.27
C THR A 96 14.12 4.54 13.69
N ILE A 97 13.65 3.30 13.82
CA ILE A 97 13.51 2.61 15.11
C ILE A 97 14.80 1.84 15.46
N PHE A 98 15.35 1.07 14.52
CA PHE A 98 16.46 0.14 14.77
C PHE A 98 17.85 0.71 14.46
N GLY A 99 17.93 1.91 13.87
CA GLY A 99 19.17 2.45 13.33
C GLY A 99 19.54 1.90 11.95
N ALA A 100 20.65 2.39 11.41
CA ALA A 100 21.20 1.88 10.16
C ALA A 100 21.82 0.49 10.39
N ARG A 101 21.63 -0.42 9.43
CA ARG A 101 22.31 -1.71 9.46
C ARG A 101 23.80 -1.50 9.21
N GLU A 102 24.64 -1.97 10.12
CA GLU A 102 26.08 -2.09 9.84
C GLU A 102 26.30 -3.23 8.86
N TYR A 103 26.75 -2.91 7.65
CA TYR A 103 27.16 -3.91 6.66
C TYR A 103 28.67 -4.13 6.79
N PRO A 104 29.15 -5.38 6.92
CA PRO A 104 30.58 -5.64 6.92
C PRO A 104 31.21 -5.13 5.62
N LYS A 105 32.30 -4.35 5.75
CA LYS A 105 33.13 -3.91 4.63
C LYS A 105 33.92 -5.11 4.13
N ASN A 106 33.35 -5.89 3.22
CA ASN A 106 34.14 -6.81 2.40
C ASN A 106 34.79 -6.05 1.25
#